data_AF-A0A821RGW8-F1
#
_entry.id   AF-A0A821RGW8-F1
#
_cell.length_a   1.000
_cell.length_b   1.000
_cell.length_c   1.000
_cell.angle_alpha   90.00
_cell.angle_beta   90.00
_cell.angle_gamma   90.00
#
_symmetry.space_group_name_H-M   'P 1'
#
loop_
_entity.id
_entity.type
_entity.pdbx_description
1 polymer ?
#
loop_
_entity_poly.entity_id
_entity_poly.type
_entity_poly.pdbx_seq_one_letter_code
_entity_poly.pdbx_strand_id
1 'polypeptide(L)'
;MSGSDFTICLMTVKHVNDVRQWLMNSFLIDEPLNQRLQFDLSDKPQDFMDYTTQQAVRGRCSFVTIDSVTNKTVDFILNELQSRNGVDGDTGDEFE
;
A
#
# COMPACT_ATOMS: atom_id res chain seq x y z
N MET A 1 -25.77 2.59 -20.32
CA MET A 1 -25.05 2.10 -19.14
C MET A 1 -23.56 2.26 -19.43
N SER A 2 -22.89 3.32 -18.94
CA SER A 2 -21.43 3.34 -18.98
C SER A 2 -20.96 2.41 -17.87
N GLY A 3 -20.59 1.18 -18.22
CA GLY A 3 -19.89 0.33 -17.27
C GLY A 3 -18.62 1.07 -16.85
N SER A 4 -18.42 1.22 -15.54
CA SER A 4 -17.13 1.66 -15.02
C SER A 4 -16.10 0.64 -15.48
N ASP A 5 -15.22 1.07 -16.37
CA ASP A 5 -14.11 0.28 -16.87
C ASP A 5 -12.97 0.41 -15.86
N PHE A 6 -12.41 -0.72 -15.44
CA PHE A 6 -11.37 -0.76 -14.42
C PHE A 6 -10.15 -1.47 -14.99
N THR A 7 -8.98 -0.89 -14.76
CA THR A 7 -7.69 -1.48 -15.14
C THR A 7 -6.91 -1.84 -13.89
N ILE A 8 -6.37 -3.06 -13.84
CA ILE A 8 -5.44 -3.48 -12.79
C ILE A 8 -4.02 -3.32 -13.33
N CYS A 9 -3.16 -2.63 -12.57
CA CYS A 9 -1.75 -2.47 -12.93
C CYS A 9 -0.84 -2.61 -11.71
N LEU A 10 0.46 -2.76 -11.96
CA LEU A 10 1.45 -2.78 -10.88
C LEU A 10 1.43 -1.45 -10.11
N MET A 11 1.54 -1.54 -8.79
CA MET A 11 1.72 -0.37 -7.95
C MET A 11 3.08 0.28 -8.26
N THR A 12 3.09 1.60 -8.39
CA THR A 12 4.32 2.39 -8.60
C THR A 12 4.32 3.57 -7.63
N VAL A 13 5.43 4.32 -7.60
CA VAL A 13 5.56 5.55 -6.79
C VAL A 13 4.43 6.57 -7.05
N LYS A 14 3.81 6.56 -8.24
CA LYS A 14 2.71 7.46 -8.58
C LYS A 14 1.46 7.22 -7.74
N HIS A 15 1.26 5.99 -7.26
CA HIS A 15 0.06 5.58 -6.52
C HIS A 15 0.23 5.67 -5.00
N VAL A 16 1.46 5.89 -4.51
CA VAL A 16 1.79 5.82 -3.07
C VAL A 16 0.93 6.77 -2.24
N ASN A 17 0.76 8.02 -2.69
CA ASN A 17 -0.03 9.00 -1.95
C ASN A 17 -1.50 8.59 -1.81
N ASP A 18 -2.11 8.11 -2.90
CA ASP A 18 -3.52 7.68 -2.91
C ASP A 18 -3.71 6.49 -1.96
N VAL A 19 -2.88 5.46 -2.11
CA VAL A 19 -2.92 4.24 -1.28
C VAL A 19 -2.70 4.57 0.20
N ARG A 20 -1.71 5.42 0.49
CA ARG A 20 -1.41 5.86 1.85
C ARG A 20 -2.58 6.59 2.50
N GLN A 21 -3.19 7.54 1.79
CA GLN A 21 -4.37 8.24 2.30
C GLN A 21 -5.51 7.26 2.58
N TRP A 22 -5.69 6.26 1.71
CA TRP A 22 -6.72 5.24 1.90
C TRP A 22 -6.46 4.39 3.15
N LEU A 23 -5.22 3.92 3.35
CA LEU A 23 -4.82 3.17 4.55
C LEU A 23 -5.03 3.98 5.84
N MET A 24 -4.65 5.26 5.82
CA MET A 24 -4.83 6.16 6.96
C MET A 24 -6.31 6.38 7.29
N ASN A 25 -7.17 6.47 6.27
CA ASN A 25 -8.58 6.81 6.42
C ASN A 25 -9.51 5.61 6.61
N SER A 26 -9.07 4.38 6.32
CA SER A 26 -9.90 3.17 6.50
C SER A 26 -9.16 2.09 7.29
N PHE A 27 -8.01 1.58 6.81
CA PHE A 27 -7.35 0.43 7.44
C PHE A 27 -7.04 0.64 8.93
N LEU A 28 -6.54 1.82 9.32
CA LEU A 28 -6.25 2.11 10.73
C LEU A 28 -7.49 2.10 11.64
N ILE A 29 -8.65 2.41 11.07
CA ILE A 29 -9.91 2.55 11.80
C ILE A 29 -10.68 1.23 11.79
N ASP A 30 -10.66 0.52 10.66
CA ASP A 30 -11.55 -0.59 10.37
C ASP A 30 -10.91 -1.97 10.57
N GLU A 31 -9.58 -2.05 10.64
CA GLU A 31 -8.91 -3.35 10.81
C GLU A 31 -9.23 -3.95 12.20
N PRO A 32 -9.72 -5.21 12.26
CA PRO A 32 -10.22 -5.81 13.49
C PRO A 32 -9.24 -5.84 14.66
N LEU A 33 -7.95 -6.11 14.42
CA LEU A 33 -6.94 -6.11 15.49
C LEU A 33 -6.67 -4.70 16.01
N ASN A 34 -6.60 -3.69 15.14
CA ASN A 34 -6.48 -2.29 15.53
C ASN A 34 -7.64 -1.87 16.43
N GLN A 35 -8.88 -2.21 16.04
CA GLN A 35 -10.07 -1.96 16.86
C GLN A 35 -10.03 -2.68 18.20
N ARG A 36 -9.55 -3.93 18.22
CA ARG A 36 -9.59 -4.78 19.42
C ARG A 36 -8.48 -4.46 20.42
N LEU A 37 -7.29 -4.16 19.92
CA LEU A 37 -6.09 -3.88 20.72
C LEU A 37 -5.97 -2.40 21.09
N GLN A 38 -6.84 -1.54 20.53
CA GLN A 38 -6.74 -0.09 20.68
C GLN A 38 -5.31 0.37 20.38
N PHE A 39 -4.79 -0.07 19.24
CA PHE A 39 -3.41 0.21 18.84
C PHE A 39 -3.24 1.72 18.78
N ASP A 40 -2.66 2.30 19.84
CA ASP A 40 -2.43 3.72 19.94
C ASP A 40 -1.23 4.06 19.06
N LEU A 41 -1.52 4.31 17.79
CA LEU A 41 -0.53 4.71 16.81
C LEU A 41 -0.28 6.22 16.84
N SER A 42 -0.75 6.98 17.85
CA SER A 42 -0.80 8.46 17.87
C SER A 42 0.40 9.20 17.28
N ASP A 43 1.62 8.66 17.40
CA ASP A 43 2.84 9.30 16.89
C ASP A 43 3.55 8.57 15.73
N LYS A 44 3.07 7.39 15.29
CA LYS A 44 3.73 6.56 14.27
C LYS A 44 2.85 5.97 13.15
N PRO A 45 1.58 6.39 12.93
CA PRO A 45 0.78 5.72 11.90
C PRO A 45 1.32 6.06 10.52
N GLN A 46 1.75 7.31 10.35
CA GLN A 46 2.37 7.85 9.16
C GLN A 46 3.65 7.09 8.80
N ASP A 47 4.57 6.91 9.75
CA ASP A 47 5.82 6.17 9.53
C ASP A 47 5.57 4.71 9.12
N PHE A 48 4.62 4.05 9.78
CA PHE A 48 4.25 2.67 9.45
C PHE A 48 3.64 2.58 8.04
N MET A 49 2.77 3.52 7.67
CA MET A 49 2.17 3.54 6.34
C MET A 49 3.18 3.92 5.26
N ASP A 50 4.10 4.83 5.56
CA ASP A 50 5.20 5.21 4.66
C ASP A 50 6.13 4.01 4.43
N TYR A 51 6.51 3.28 5.48
CA TYR A 51 7.27 2.05 5.34
C TYR A 51 6.52 1.01 4.50
N THR A 52 5.27 0.72 4.85
CA THR A 52 4.47 -0.32 4.19
C THR A 52 4.28 -0.04 2.70
N THR A 53 3.95 1.21 2.34
CA THR A 53 3.74 1.59 0.93
C THR A 53 5.06 1.64 0.14
N GLN A 54 6.18 2.00 0.78
CA GLN A 54 7.49 1.92 0.15
C GLN A 54 7.92 0.48 -0.12
N GLN A 55 7.73 -0.43 0.84
CA GLN A 55 8.03 -1.86 0.64
C GLN A 55 7.16 -2.47 -0.46
N ALA A 56 5.88 -2.11 -0.50
CA ALA A 56 4.95 -2.56 -1.55
C ALA A 56 5.43 -2.16 -2.97
N VAL A 57 5.99 -0.95 -3.13
CA VAL A 57 6.57 -0.49 -4.39
C VAL A 57 7.91 -1.18 -4.68
N ARG A 58 8.80 -1.29 -3.69
CA ARG A 58 10.11 -1.94 -3.82
C ARG A 58 9.99 -3.41 -4.22
N GLY A 59 9.05 -4.13 -3.61
CA GLY A 59 8.79 -5.54 -3.90
C GLY A 59 8.21 -5.80 -5.29
N ARG A 60 7.74 -4.77 -6.01
CA ARG A 60 7.17 -4.85 -7.37
C ARG A 60 6.15 -5.98 -7.57
N CYS A 61 5.40 -6.31 -6.51
CA CYS A 61 4.42 -7.38 -6.50
C CYS A 61 3.05 -6.92 -5.97
N SER A 62 2.91 -5.62 -5.68
CA SER A 62 1.65 -5.00 -5.29
C SER A 62 0.91 -4.48 -6.51
N PHE A 63 -0.42 -4.43 -6.45
CA PHE A 63 -1.27 -4.01 -7.56
C PHE A 63 -2.27 -2.96 -7.11
N VAL A 64 -2.68 -2.12 -8.05
CA VAL A 64 -3.75 -1.14 -7.87
C VAL A 64 -4.80 -1.35 -8.94
N THR A 65 -6.06 -1.08 -8.58
CA THR A 65 -7.17 -0.97 -9.51
C THR A 65 -7.42 0.51 -9.77
N ILE A 66 -7.42 0.89 -11.05
CA ILE A 66 -7.67 2.24 -11.53
C ILE A 66 -9.01 2.28 -12.24
N ASP A 67 -9.87 3.23 -11.89
CA ASP A 67 -11.04 3.59 -12.70
C ASP A 67 -10.59 4.28 -13.98
N SER A 68 -10.83 3.64 -15.13
CA SER A 68 -10.43 4.13 -16.46
C SER A 68 -11.08 5.48 -16.82
N VAL A 69 -12.19 5.85 -16.19
CA VAL A 69 -12.90 7.11 -16.47
C VAL A 69 -12.29 8.27 -15.68
N THR A 70 -12.05 8.06 -14.38
CA THR A 70 -11.53 9.11 -13.49
C THR A 70 -10.01 9.11 -13.36
N ASN A 71 -9.36 8.05 -13.84
CA ASN A 71 -7.95 7.74 -13.66
C ASN A 71 -7.51 7.78 -12.18
N LYS A 72 -8.42 7.38 -11.28
CA LYS A 72 -8.18 7.33 -9.83
C LYS A 72 -7.99 5.90 -9.35
N THR A 73 -7.12 5.75 -8.36
CA THR A 73 -6.99 4.50 -7.59
C THR A 73 -8.27 4.24 -6.82
N VAL A 74 -8.90 3.09 -7.04
CA VAL A 74 -10.14 2.69 -6.35
C VAL A 74 -9.93 1.55 -5.37
N ASP A 75 -8.93 0.71 -5.59
CA ASP A 75 -8.60 -0.43 -4.74
C ASP A 75 -7.11 -0.79 -4.90
N PHE A 76 -6.57 -1.55 -3.96
CA PHE A 76 -5.18 -2.01 -4.01
C PHE A 76 -4.96 -3.29 -3.19
N ILE A 77 -3.91 -4.01 -3.54
CA ILE A 77 -3.37 -5.11 -2.75
C ILE A 77 -1.88 -4.89 -2.54
N LEU A 78 -1.46 -4.90 -1.28
CA LEU A 78 -0.06 -4.76 -0.88
C LEU A 78 0.52 -6.13 -0.61
N ASN A 79 1.62 -6.44 -1.29
CA ASN A 79 2.32 -7.71 -1.19
C ASN A 79 3.80 -7.44 -0.90
N GLU A 80 4.43 -8.40 -0.23
CA GLU A 80 5.87 -8.47 0.00
C GLU A 80 6.37 -9.86 -0.39
N LEU A 81 7.52 -9.93 -1.06
CA LEU A 81 8.17 -11.19 -1.39
C LEU A 81 9.17 -11.55 -0.30
N GLN A 82 8.81 -12.53 0.54
CA GLN A 82 9.73 -13.04 1.56
C GLN A 82 10.56 -14.20 1.01
N SER A 83 11.89 -14.05 1.07
CA SER A 83 12.82 -15.13 0.76
C SER A 83 12.79 -16.17 1.89
N ARG A 84 12.69 -17.46 1.53
CA ARG A 84 12.67 -18.57 2.50
C ARG A 84 13.92 -18.69 3.36
N ASN A 85 14.99 -17.97 3.04
CA ASN A 85 16.28 -18.04 3.71
C ASN A 85 16.55 -16.90 4.70
N GLY A 86 15.58 -16.05 5.05
CA GLY A 86 15.62 -15.19 6.25
C GLY A 86 16.92 -14.41 6.51
N VAL A 87 17.65 -14.01 5.46
CA VAL A 87 18.74 -13.05 5.58
C VAL A 87 18.18 -11.74 5.05
N ASP A 88 17.81 -10.87 5.98
CA ASP A 88 17.50 -9.47 5.72
C ASP A 88 18.73 -8.83 5.07
N GLY A 89 18.78 -8.90 3.75
CA GLY A 89 19.59 -7.99 2.95
C GLY A 89 18.88 -6.66 3.00
N ASP A 90 19.25 -5.83 3.97
CA ASP A 90 19.20 -4.38 3.84
C ASP A 90 20.05 -4.00 2.62
N THR A 91 19.51 -4.22 1.42
CA THR A 91 20.02 -3.58 0.20
C THR A 91 19.45 -2.19 0.23
N GLY A 92 20.13 -1.34 0.99
CA GLY A 92 20.20 0.09 0.73
C GLY A 92 20.65 0.27 -0.70
N ASP A 93 19.69 0.22 -1.61
CA ASP A 93 19.89 0.44 -3.02
C ASP A 93 19.33 1.84 -3.31
N GLU A 94 20.27 2.79 -3.18
CA GLU A 94 20.22 4.10 -3.79
C GLU A 94 19.90 3.93 -5.28
N PHE A 95 18.72 4.35 -5.72
CA PHE A 95 18.49 4.54 -7.15
C PHE A 95 17.64 5.79 -7.37
N GLU A 96 18.29 6.78 -7.99
CA GLU A 96 17.71 7.92 -8.70
C GLU A 96 16.69 7.51 -9.78
#